data_AF-A0A431I914-F1
#
_entry.id   AF-A0A431I914-F1
#
_cell.length_a   1.000
_cell.length_b   1.000
_cell.length_c   1.000
_cell.angle_alpha   90.00
_cell.angle_beta   90.00
_cell.angle_gamma   90.00
#
_symmetry.space_group_name_H-M   'P 1'
#
loop_
_entity.id
_entity.type
_entity.pdbx_description
1 polymer ?
#
loop_
_entity_poly.entity_id
_entity_poly.type
_entity_poly.pdbx_seq_one_letter_code
_entity_poly.pdbx_strand_id
1 'polypeptide(L)'
;MNPYIRQAIRRYILPFVGSELYDDIADDIQAGTALSPSQTEFVERLRDAAAYCAIMTALPKKKTAIASMGAVEQVAKEGTTKSSLWGFRTTLWSVAQDADRCVDELLEYMEERVRENDTAFTLFEGSDAYNIGKSDLFRTTSEFQEFQNINKSRRTYLALLPILRQVSIRHIVPVLGQEQYDALVAANKANSLTAEQSSLLTKCRHVAAAWAIYEATQKMVILPDQDGFRIISNADAIDQRAYAADVITSAIERIRSGAEKDARENAAELVAFLADNKDDYPLWADSTANPENNTDYWVRPFGEDYGAVML
;
A
#
# COMPACT_ATOMS: atom_id res chain seq x y z
N MET A 1 -15.92 25.88 -7.08
CA MET A 1 -15.27 24.55 -7.16
C MET A 1 -13.83 24.62 -7.64
N ASN A 2 -13.52 25.47 -8.63
CA ASN A 2 -12.19 25.57 -9.26
C ASN A 2 -10.95 25.56 -8.31
N PRO A 3 -10.88 26.33 -7.20
CA PRO A 3 -9.73 26.27 -6.31
C PRO A 3 -9.58 24.94 -5.56
N TYR A 4 -10.68 24.22 -5.31
CA TYR A 4 -10.67 22.92 -4.62
C TYR A 4 -10.20 21.81 -5.55
N ILE A 5 -10.57 21.86 -6.84
CA ILE A 5 -10.11 20.90 -7.86
C ILE A 5 -8.59 20.99 -7.98
N ARG A 6 -8.05 22.20 -8.18
CA ARG A 6 -6.59 22.40 -8.26
C ARG A 6 -5.86 21.94 -6.99
N GLN A 7 -6.41 22.22 -5.80
CA GLN A 7 -5.81 21.76 -4.53
C GLN A 7 -5.85 20.24 -4.40
N ALA A 8 -6.95 19.60 -4.81
CA ALA A 8 -7.14 18.17 -4.77
C ALA A 8 -6.16 17.45 -5.70
N ILE A 9 -6.08 17.87 -6.97
CA ILE A 9 -5.15 17.31 -7.96
C ILE A 9 -3.71 17.37 -7.44
N ARG A 10 -3.27 18.55 -6.98
CA ARG A 10 -1.89 18.74 -6.47
C ARG A 10 -1.56 17.89 -5.25
N ARG A 11 -2.54 17.64 -4.38
CA ARG A 11 -2.31 16.98 -3.10
C ARG A 11 -2.46 15.47 -3.16
N TYR A 12 -3.43 14.99 -3.95
CA TYR A 12 -3.87 13.59 -3.90
C TYR A 12 -3.62 12.83 -5.21
N ILE A 13 -3.38 13.51 -6.33
CA ILE A 13 -3.22 12.86 -7.64
C ILE A 13 -1.78 12.98 -8.13
N LEU A 14 -1.25 14.21 -8.28
CA LEU A 14 0.08 14.43 -8.86
C LEU A 14 1.22 13.67 -8.15
N PRO A 15 1.21 13.48 -6.81
CA PRO A 15 2.24 12.68 -6.16
C PRO A 15 2.30 11.22 -6.63
N PHE A 16 1.23 10.68 -7.23
CA PHE A 16 1.15 9.29 -7.67
C PHE A 16 1.12 9.13 -9.19
N VAL A 17 0.57 10.11 -9.92
CA VAL A 17 0.51 10.10 -11.39
C VAL A 17 1.79 10.67 -12.03
N GLY A 18 2.47 11.59 -11.33
CA GLY A 18 3.54 12.40 -11.89
C GLY A 18 3.01 13.61 -12.67
N SER A 19 3.77 14.71 -12.69
CA SER A 19 3.40 15.91 -13.44
C SER A 19 3.60 15.76 -14.93
N GLU A 20 4.59 14.98 -15.37
CA GLU A 20 4.98 14.85 -16.77
C GLU A 20 3.85 14.26 -17.63
N LEU A 21 3.33 13.09 -17.25
CA LEU A 21 2.18 12.47 -17.94
C LEU A 21 0.92 13.34 -17.85
N TYR A 22 0.70 13.99 -16.70
CA TYR A 22 -0.47 14.84 -16.50
C TYR A 22 -0.45 16.07 -17.42
N ASP A 23 0.71 16.73 -17.52
CA ASP A 23 0.88 17.94 -18.32
C ASP A 23 0.86 17.59 -19.83
N ASP A 24 1.48 16.49 -20.24
CA ASP A 24 1.45 16.00 -21.64
C ASP A 24 0.01 15.77 -22.14
N ILE A 25 -0.81 15.05 -21.37
CA ILE A 25 -2.21 14.80 -21.73
C ILE A 25 -3.05 16.09 -21.67
N ALA A 26 -2.74 17.00 -20.74
CA ALA A 26 -3.43 18.28 -20.66
C ALA A 26 -3.15 19.16 -21.90
N ASP A 27 -1.91 19.17 -22.37
CA ASP A 27 -1.50 19.89 -23.58
C ASP A 27 -2.17 19.32 -24.83
N ASP A 28 -2.26 17.99 -24.95
CA ASP A 28 -2.99 17.31 -26.03
C ASP A 28 -4.47 17.70 -26.06
N ILE A 29 -5.13 17.71 -24.89
CA ILE A 29 -6.53 18.13 -24.78
C ILE A 29 -6.70 19.60 -25.18
N GLN A 30 -5.77 20.47 -24.75
CA GLN A 30 -5.83 21.90 -25.06
C GLN A 30 -5.57 22.18 -26.55
N ALA A 31 -4.71 21.40 -27.19
CA ALA A 31 -4.43 21.45 -28.62
C ALA A 31 -5.56 20.84 -29.48
N GLY A 32 -6.48 20.07 -28.87
CA GLY A 32 -7.53 19.34 -29.59
C GLY A 32 -7.00 18.09 -30.29
N THR A 33 -5.87 17.55 -29.83
CA THR A 33 -5.31 16.28 -30.31
C THR A 33 -6.27 15.13 -29.99
N ALA A 34 -6.43 14.20 -30.93
CA ALA A 34 -7.21 12.99 -30.68
C ALA A 34 -6.45 12.06 -29.73
N LEU A 35 -7.02 11.82 -28.55
CA LEU A 35 -6.47 10.90 -27.56
C LEU A 35 -6.63 9.44 -28.03
N SER A 36 -5.66 8.60 -27.70
CA SER A 36 -5.79 7.15 -27.85
C SER A 36 -6.91 6.61 -26.95
N PRO A 37 -7.44 5.39 -27.20
CA PRO A 37 -8.38 4.76 -26.29
C PRO A 37 -7.84 4.67 -24.85
N SER A 38 -6.55 4.35 -24.69
CA SER A 38 -5.94 4.26 -23.36
C SER A 38 -5.81 5.62 -22.67
N GLN A 39 -5.44 6.67 -23.41
CA GLN A 39 -5.38 8.03 -22.87
C GLN A 39 -6.78 8.55 -22.50
N THR A 40 -7.80 8.19 -23.29
CA THR A 40 -9.19 8.56 -23.01
C THR A 40 -9.68 7.94 -21.71
N GLU A 41 -9.47 6.63 -21.53
CA GLU A 41 -9.81 5.91 -20.30
C GLU A 41 -9.05 6.46 -19.08
N PHE A 42 -7.76 6.77 -19.23
CA PHE A 42 -6.98 7.44 -18.18
C PHE A 42 -7.61 8.78 -17.78
N VAL A 43 -8.00 9.61 -18.76
CA VAL A 43 -8.60 10.93 -18.50
C VAL A 43 -9.94 10.80 -17.77
N GLU A 44 -10.76 9.81 -18.10
CA GLU A 44 -12.02 9.55 -17.42
C GLU A 44 -11.79 9.17 -15.95
N ARG A 45 -10.93 8.18 -15.69
CA ARG A 45 -10.56 7.76 -14.33
C ARG A 45 -9.94 8.90 -13.52
N LEU A 46 -9.08 9.70 -14.15
CA LEU A 46 -8.44 10.86 -13.54
C LEU A 46 -9.48 11.92 -13.14
N ARG A 47 -10.48 12.17 -13.98
CA ARG A 47 -11.56 13.13 -13.69
C ARG A 47 -12.43 12.67 -12.54
N ASP A 48 -12.76 11.38 -12.48
CA ASP A 48 -13.54 10.80 -11.39
C ASP A 48 -12.80 10.90 -10.05
N ALA A 49 -11.51 10.50 -10.03
CA ALA A 49 -10.65 10.66 -8.87
C ALA A 49 -10.55 12.14 -8.43
N ALA A 50 -10.32 13.05 -9.38
CA ALA A 50 -10.23 14.49 -9.09
C ALA A 50 -11.54 15.06 -8.54
N ALA A 51 -12.69 14.59 -9.02
CA ALA A 51 -13.99 15.02 -8.55
C ALA A 51 -14.21 14.65 -7.09
N TYR A 52 -14.02 13.38 -6.72
CA TYR A 52 -14.20 12.93 -5.34
C TYR A 52 -13.17 13.57 -4.39
N CYS A 53 -11.89 13.66 -4.77
CA CYS A 53 -10.90 14.37 -3.95
C CYS A 53 -11.24 15.86 -3.77
N ALA A 54 -11.82 16.52 -4.78
CA ALA A 54 -12.25 17.90 -4.69
C ALA A 54 -13.45 18.07 -3.75
N ILE A 55 -14.42 17.15 -3.80
CA ILE A 55 -15.57 17.15 -2.88
C ILE A 55 -15.09 16.90 -1.45
N MET A 56 -14.22 15.92 -1.23
CA MET A 56 -13.61 15.62 0.08
C MET A 56 -12.95 16.88 0.67
N THR A 57 -12.23 17.65 -0.15
CA THR A 57 -11.57 18.89 0.28
C THR A 57 -12.55 20.04 0.52
N ALA A 58 -13.59 20.14 -0.31
CA ALA A 58 -14.54 21.24 -0.28
C ALA A 58 -15.59 21.11 0.83
N LEU A 59 -16.03 19.88 1.14
CA LEU A 59 -17.17 19.60 2.01
C LEU A 59 -16.97 20.16 3.43
N PRO A 60 -15.82 19.96 4.12
CA PRO A 60 -15.58 20.56 5.44
C PRO A 60 -15.49 22.10 5.40
N LYS A 61 -14.87 22.64 4.34
CA LYS A 61 -14.70 24.08 4.14
C LYS A 61 -15.99 24.80 3.75
N LYS A 62 -17.00 24.07 3.28
CA LYS A 62 -18.33 24.62 2.96
C LYS A 62 -19.28 24.58 4.15
N LYS A 63 -19.10 23.64 5.09
CA LYS A 63 -19.89 23.58 6.32
C LYS A 63 -19.57 24.74 7.27
N THR A 64 -18.32 25.18 7.30
CA THR A 64 -17.82 26.24 8.19
C THR A 64 -17.41 27.47 7.39
N ALA A 65 -17.76 28.66 7.87
CA ALA A 65 -17.35 29.95 7.31
C ALA A 65 -16.55 30.72 8.34
N ILE A 66 -15.49 31.40 7.91
CA ILE A 66 -14.74 32.32 8.77
C ILE A 66 -15.41 33.69 8.63
N ALA A 67 -16.05 34.16 9.71
CA ALA A 67 -16.65 35.49 9.81
C ALA A 67 -15.85 36.37 10.78
N SER A 68 -16.20 37.65 10.85
CA SER A 68 -15.59 38.62 11.78
C SER A 68 -15.73 38.21 13.26
N MET A 69 -16.71 37.36 13.59
CA MET A 69 -16.90 36.78 14.94
C MET A 69 -16.17 35.44 15.15
N GLY A 70 -15.34 35.00 14.21
CA GLY A 70 -14.66 33.70 14.23
C GLY A 70 -15.30 32.66 13.30
N ALA A 71 -15.04 31.38 13.55
CA ALA A 71 -15.60 30.29 12.76
C ALA A 71 -17.09 30.09 13.09
N VAL A 72 -17.95 30.26 12.09
CA VAL A 72 -19.41 30.09 12.19
C VAL A 72 -19.88 28.99 11.24
N GLU A 73 -20.89 28.21 11.64
CA GLU A 73 -21.51 27.23 10.74
C GLU A 73 -22.41 27.93 9.72
N GLN A 74 -22.35 27.48 8.46
CA GLN A 74 -23.31 27.93 7.46
C GLN A 74 -24.69 27.34 7.75
N VAL A 75 -25.65 28.22 8.02
CA VAL A 75 -27.03 27.84 8.32
C VAL A 75 -27.84 27.73 7.03
N ALA A 76 -28.62 26.65 6.92
CA ALA A 76 -29.57 26.42 5.84
C ALA A 76 -30.53 27.62 5.65
N LYS A 77 -30.76 28.02 4.39
CA LYS A 77 -31.68 29.10 3.97
C LYS A 77 -32.72 28.54 3.00
N GLU A 78 -33.81 29.28 2.78
CA GLU A 78 -34.77 29.00 1.68
C GLU A 78 -35.42 27.61 1.74
N GLY A 79 -35.89 27.18 2.92
CA GLY A 79 -36.62 25.91 3.08
C GLY A 79 -35.75 24.65 3.09
N THR A 80 -34.41 24.79 3.02
CA THR A 80 -33.50 23.66 3.21
C THR A 80 -33.35 23.29 4.69
N THR A 81 -33.17 22.00 4.97
CA THR A 81 -32.96 21.49 6.33
C THR A 81 -31.48 21.42 6.68
N LYS A 82 -31.14 21.65 7.95
CA LYS A 82 -29.76 21.50 8.43
C LYS A 82 -29.36 20.02 8.36
N SER A 83 -28.23 19.71 7.73
CA SER A 83 -27.62 18.38 7.83
C SER A 83 -27.10 18.16 9.24
N SER A 84 -27.43 17.02 9.84
CA SER A 84 -26.95 16.64 11.17
C SER A 84 -25.43 16.46 11.17
N LEU A 85 -24.79 16.58 12.33
CA LEU A 85 -23.36 16.30 12.44
C LEU A 85 -23.04 14.87 12.01
N TRP A 86 -23.89 13.91 12.39
CA TRP A 86 -23.74 12.50 12.00
C TRP A 86 -23.86 12.33 10.48
N GLY A 87 -24.93 12.83 9.86
CA GLY A 87 -25.11 12.73 8.41
C GLY A 87 -23.97 13.38 7.63
N PHE A 88 -23.47 14.53 8.09
CA PHE A 88 -22.29 15.17 7.50
C PHE A 88 -21.03 14.30 7.59
N ARG A 89 -20.78 13.68 8.74
CA ARG A 89 -19.61 12.80 8.93
C ARG A 89 -19.70 11.56 8.07
N THR A 90 -20.86 10.92 8.02
CA THR A 90 -21.11 9.75 7.16
C THR A 90 -20.91 10.10 5.69
N THR A 91 -21.41 11.24 5.21
CA THR A 91 -21.16 11.69 3.83
C THR A 91 -19.68 11.98 3.58
N LEU A 92 -18.98 12.67 4.48
CA LEU A 92 -17.55 12.94 4.33
C LEU A 92 -16.74 11.65 4.26
N TRP A 93 -17.08 10.66 5.09
CA TRP A 93 -16.44 9.36 5.10
C TRP A 93 -16.68 8.58 3.80
N SER A 94 -17.93 8.50 3.34
CA SER A 94 -18.27 7.86 2.06
C SER A 94 -17.51 8.51 0.89
N VAL A 95 -17.48 9.84 0.83
CA VAL A 95 -16.74 10.58 -0.22
C VAL A 95 -15.23 10.33 -0.14
N ALA A 96 -14.67 10.20 1.06
CA ALA A 96 -13.25 9.88 1.22
C ALA A 96 -12.94 8.46 0.72
N GLN A 97 -13.82 7.48 1.00
CA GLN A 97 -13.67 6.12 0.48
C GLN A 97 -13.79 6.07 -1.05
N ASP A 98 -14.75 6.81 -1.62
CA ASP A 98 -14.89 6.91 -3.07
C ASP A 98 -13.67 7.58 -3.72
N ALA A 99 -13.12 8.62 -3.08
CA ALA A 99 -11.89 9.27 -3.52
C ALA A 99 -10.70 8.30 -3.53
N ASP A 100 -10.50 7.56 -2.43
CA ASP A 100 -9.41 6.58 -2.34
C ASP A 100 -9.58 5.47 -3.39
N ARG A 101 -10.80 4.93 -3.56
CA ARG A 101 -11.10 3.91 -4.58
C ARG A 101 -10.82 4.40 -6.00
N CYS A 102 -11.28 5.59 -6.38
CA CYS A 102 -11.03 6.11 -7.72
C CYS A 102 -9.53 6.37 -7.98
N VAL A 103 -8.78 6.81 -6.96
CA VAL A 103 -7.32 6.96 -7.07
C VAL A 103 -6.66 5.59 -7.25
N ASP A 104 -7.10 4.58 -6.50
CA ASP A 104 -6.54 3.22 -6.59
C ASP A 104 -6.83 2.59 -7.97
N GLU A 105 -8.05 2.72 -8.48
CA GLU A 105 -8.45 2.25 -9.82
C GLU A 105 -7.69 2.99 -10.95
N LEU A 106 -7.40 4.28 -10.79
CA LEU A 106 -6.58 5.04 -11.72
C LEU A 106 -5.15 4.51 -11.74
N LEU A 107 -4.55 4.29 -10.58
CA LEU A 107 -3.16 3.82 -10.48
C LEU A 107 -3.02 2.38 -10.96
N GLU A 108 -3.95 1.50 -10.62
CA GLU A 108 -3.98 0.12 -11.12
C GLU A 108 -4.04 0.09 -12.65
N TYR A 109 -4.89 0.94 -13.25
CA TYR A 109 -4.96 1.09 -14.70
C TYR A 109 -3.62 1.53 -15.30
N MET A 110 -2.98 2.56 -14.75
CA MET A 110 -1.69 3.04 -15.24
C MET A 110 -0.59 1.98 -15.13
N GLU A 111 -0.52 1.27 -13.99
CA GLU A 111 0.44 0.18 -13.77
C GLU A 111 0.21 -0.99 -14.76
N GLU A 112 -1.05 -1.31 -15.09
CA GLU A 112 -1.40 -2.30 -16.11
C GLU A 112 -0.98 -1.86 -17.52
N ARG A 113 -1.24 -0.60 -17.90
CA ARG A 113 -0.82 -0.08 -19.21
C ARG A 113 0.70 -0.12 -19.39
N VAL A 114 1.47 0.19 -18.34
CA VAL A 114 2.94 0.03 -18.36
C VAL A 114 3.33 -1.43 -18.54
N ARG A 115 2.66 -2.37 -17.84
CA ARG A 115 2.92 -3.81 -17.98
C ARG A 115 2.65 -4.33 -19.40
N GLU A 116 1.64 -3.77 -20.07
CA GLU A 116 1.30 -4.09 -21.47
C GLU A 116 2.21 -3.40 -22.49
N ASN A 117 3.21 -2.62 -22.04
CA ASN A 117 4.11 -1.81 -22.87
C ASN A 117 3.36 -0.76 -23.73
N ASP A 118 2.28 -0.17 -23.19
CA ASP A 118 1.59 0.92 -23.86
C ASP A 118 2.47 2.18 -23.87
N THR A 119 2.88 2.58 -25.07
CA THR A 119 3.77 3.74 -25.28
C THR A 119 3.21 5.05 -24.72
N ALA A 120 1.90 5.17 -24.54
CA ALA A 120 1.26 6.35 -23.96
C ALA A 120 1.62 6.56 -22.47
N PHE A 121 2.13 5.54 -21.78
CA PHE A 121 2.47 5.60 -20.35
C PHE A 121 3.98 5.57 -20.08
N THR A 122 4.81 5.75 -21.10
CA THR A 122 6.28 5.79 -20.96
C THR A 122 6.76 6.94 -20.06
N LEU A 123 6.09 8.11 -20.12
CA LEU A 123 6.36 9.23 -19.20
C LEU A 123 6.09 8.84 -17.74
N PHE A 124 5.03 8.08 -17.49
CA PHE A 124 4.75 7.58 -16.14
C PHE A 124 5.78 6.53 -15.72
N GLU A 125 6.10 5.55 -16.57
CA GLU A 125 7.10 4.52 -16.29
C GLU A 125 8.48 5.11 -15.91
N GLY A 126 8.89 6.19 -16.59
CA GLY A 126 10.14 6.90 -16.29
C GLY A 126 10.11 7.79 -15.05
N SER A 127 8.94 8.05 -14.48
CA SER A 127 8.77 9.02 -13.39
C SER A 127 9.11 8.45 -12.01
N ASP A 128 9.47 9.33 -11.07
CA ASP A 128 9.59 8.97 -9.65
C ASP A 128 8.27 8.43 -9.09
N ALA A 129 7.13 8.91 -9.60
CA ALA A 129 5.80 8.55 -9.13
C ALA A 129 5.50 7.05 -9.33
N TYR A 130 5.98 6.46 -10.43
CA TYR A 130 5.88 5.02 -10.67
C TYR A 130 6.68 4.18 -9.66
N ASN A 131 7.76 4.74 -9.10
CA ASN A 131 8.63 4.03 -8.16
C ASN A 131 8.22 4.21 -6.69
N ILE A 132 7.37 5.19 -6.34
CA ILE A 132 6.92 5.46 -4.97
C ILE A 132 6.26 4.24 -4.32
N GLY A 133 5.55 3.42 -5.10
CA GLY A 133 4.85 2.21 -4.65
C GLY A 133 5.71 0.95 -4.55
N LYS A 134 6.98 1.00 -4.93
CA LYS A 134 7.77 -0.21 -5.10
C LYS A 134 8.63 -0.50 -3.87
N SER A 135 8.51 -1.72 -3.36
CA SER A 135 9.46 -2.32 -2.42
C SER A 135 10.32 -3.36 -3.15
N ASP A 136 11.26 -3.94 -2.42
CA ASP A 136 12.16 -4.96 -2.97
C ASP A 136 11.42 -6.27 -3.30
N LEU A 137 10.46 -6.67 -2.45
CA LEU A 137 9.69 -7.92 -2.63
C LEU A 137 8.33 -7.70 -3.29
N PHE A 138 7.63 -6.61 -2.95
CA PHE A 138 6.32 -6.24 -3.50
C PHE A 138 6.46 -5.02 -4.41
N ARG A 139 5.99 -5.10 -5.65
CA ARG A 139 6.05 -4.00 -6.62
C ARG A 139 4.72 -3.26 -6.75
N THR A 140 3.61 -3.91 -6.42
CA THR A 140 2.26 -3.35 -6.54
C THR A 140 1.44 -3.61 -5.28
N THR A 141 0.34 -2.85 -5.12
CA THR A 141 -0.62 -3.07 -4.02
C THR A 141 -1.28 -4.44 -4.16
N SER A 142 -1.63 -4.83 -5.38
CA SER A 142 -2.30 -6.10 -5.67
C SER A 142 -1.43 -7.28 -5.28
N GLU A 143 -0.11 -7.23 -5.54
CA GLU A 143 0.83 -8.24 -5.07
C GLU A 143 0.85 -8.38 -3.55
N PHE A 144 0.71 -7.31 -2.78
CA PHE A 144 0.65 -7.40 -1.31
C PHE A 144 -0.70 -7.94 -0.83
N GLN A 145 -1.79 -7.47 -1.45
CA GLN A 145 -3.17 -7.85 -1.15
C GLN A 145 -3.39 -9.37 -1.25
N GLU A 146 -2.66 -10.06 -2.13
CA GLU A 146 -2.70 -11.52 -2.27
C GLU A 146 -2.28 -12.26 -0.99
N PHE A 147 -1.43 -11.65 -0.16
CA PHE A 147 -0.91 -12.27 1.06
C PHE A 147 -1.63 -11.78 2.31
N GLN A 148 -2.00 -10.49 2.34
CA GLN A 148 -2.63 -9.85 3.48
C GLN A 148 -3.71 -8.88 2.99
N ASN A 149 -4.93 -9.10 3.44
CA ASN A 149 -6.07 -8.30 2.98
C ASN A 149 -6.07 -6.90 3.60
N ILE A 150 -5.69 -5.92 2.78
CA ILE A 150 -5.71 -4.48 3.08
C ILE A 150 -6.85 -3.75 2.36
N ASN A 151 -7.88 -4.49 1.95
CA ASN A 151 -9.01 -3.99 1.17
C ASN A 151 -8.58 -3.22 -0.09
N LYS A 152 -7.54 -3.72 -0.79
CA LYS A 152 -6.92 -3.10 -1.98
C LYS A 152 -6.45 -1.65 -1.79
N SER A 153 -6.31 -1.19 -0.55
CA SER A 153 -5.99 0.22 -0.25
C SER A 153 -4.54 0.55 -0.60
N ARG A 154 -4.31 1.31 -1.70
CA ARG A 154 -2.95 1.79 -2.06
C ARG A 154 -2.35 2.57 -0.92
N ARG A 155 -3.16 3.41 -0.28
CA ARG A 155 -2.75 4.21 0.87
C ARG A 155 -2.18 3.36 2.00
N THR A 156 -2.88 2.28 2.36
CA THR A 156 -2.43 1.35 3.40
C THR A 156 -1.10 0.72 2.99
N TYR A 157 -1.00 0.26 1.74
CA TYR A 157 0.23 -0.31 1.21
C TYR A 157 1.41 0.67 1.23
N LEU A 158 1.22 1.92 0.79
CA LEU A 158 2.25 2.96 0.83
C LEU A 158 2.73 3.26 2.26
N ALA A 159 1.83 3.25 3.23
CA ALA A 159 2.18 3.41 4.63
C ALA A 159 2.91 2.18 5.21
N LEU A 160 2.70 0.99 4.63
CA LEU A 160 3.44 -0.23 4.97
C LEU A 160 4.84 -0.29 4.34
N LEU A 161 5.12 0.44 3.25
CA LEU A 161 6.43 0.37 2.55
C LEU A 161 7.66 0.58 3.46
N PRO A 162 7.70 1.57 4.37
CA PRO A 162 8.83 1.72 5.29
C PRO A 162 8.99 0.53 6.23
N ILE A 163 7.87 -0.09 6.64
CA ILE A 163 7.88 -1.29 7.49
C ILE A 163 8.36 -2.49 6.68
N LEU A 164 7.88 -2.66 5.45
CA LEU A 164 8.32 -3.74 4.56
C LEU A 164 9.84 -3.72 4.34
N ARG A 165 10.43 -2.53 4.13
CA ARG A 165 11.89 -2.38 4.03
C ARG A 165 12.62 -2.81 5.30
N GLN A 166 12.10 -2.43 6.47
CA GLN A 166 12.68 -2.87 7.76
C GLN A 166 12.54 -4.38 7.95
N VAL A 167 11.39 -4.94 7.57
CA VAL A 167 11.10 -6.38 7.69
C VAL A 167 12.02 -7.19 6.80
N SER A 168 12.24 -6.76 5.55
CA SER A 168 13.19 -7.43 4.66
C SER A 168 14.59 -7.51 5.28
N ILE A 169 15.10 -6.40 5.82
CA ILE A 169 16.43 -6.35 6.45
C ILE A 169 16.47 -7.21 7.73
N ARG A 170 15.41 -7.19 8.54
CA ARG A 170 15.43 -7.79 9.89
C ARG A 170 15.04 -9.27 9.92
N HIS A 171 14.22 -9.73 8.97
CA HIS A 171 13.65 -11.08 8.98
C HIS A 171 13.94 -11.90 7.72
N ILE A 172 14.17 -11.27 6.57
CA ILE A 172 14.41 -12.00 5.31
C ILE A 172 15.91 -12.15 5.03
N VAL A 173 16.66 -11.04 5.08
CA VAL A 173 18.11 -11.02 4.80
C VAL A 173 18.88 -11.98 5.72
N PRO A 174 18.60 -12.09 7.04
CA PRO A 174 19.31 -13.05 7.90
C PRO A 174 19.07 -14.51 7.55
N VAL A 175 17.98 -14.84 6.84
CA VAL A 175 17.64 -16.21 6.44
C VAL A 175 18.24 -16.55 5.08
N LEU A 176 18.16 -15.63 4.12
CA LEU A 176 18.67 -15.83 2.75
C LEU A 176 20.18 -15.53 2.61
N GLY A 177 20.72 -14.68 3.47
CA GLY A 177 22.00 -14.02 3.23
C GLY A 177 21.85 -12.86 2.23
N GLN A 178 22.77 -11.89 2.34
CA GLN A 178 22.70 -10.65 1.56
C GLN A 178 22.80 -10.90 0.05
N GLU A 179 23.73 -11.76 -0.39
CA GLU A 179 23.98 -11.99 -1.82
C GLU A 179 22.80 -12.68 -2.52
N GLN A 180 22.21 -13.70 -1.90
CA GLN A 180 21.02 -14.38 -2.45
C GLN A 180 19.81 -13.44 -2.47
N TYR A 181 19.64 -12.61 -1.44
CA TYR A 181 18.58 -11.61 -1.38
C TYR A 181 18.73 -10.56 -2.50
N ASP A 182 19.92 -10.01 -2.70
CA ASP A 182 20.19 -9.02 -3.74
C ASP A 182 19.97 -9.59 -5.15
N ALA A 183 20.39 -10.83 -5.38
CA ALA A 183 20.13 -11.53 -6.64
C ALA A 183 18.63 -11.68 -6.93
N LEU A 184 17.84 -12.07 -5.92
CA LEU A 184 16.39 -12.20 -6.02
C LEU A 184 15.72 -10.85 -6.31
N VAL A 185 16.13 -9.79 -5.60
CA VAL A 185 15.58 -8.44 -5.75
C VAL A 185 15.93 -7.85 -7.11
N ALA A 186 17.14 -8.08 -7.61
CA ALA A 186 17.56 -7.65 -8.95
C ALA A 186 16.69 -8.32 -10.03
N ALA A 187 16.50 -9.63 -9.95
CA ALA A 187 15.64 -10.37 -10.88
C ALA A 187 14.17 -9.93 -10.82
N ASN A 188 13.64 -9.66 -9.63
CA ASN A 188 12.29 -9.13 -9.45
C ASN A 188 12.14 -7.72 -10.04
N LYS A 189 13.14 -6.85 -9.87
CA LYS A 189 13.15 -5.49 -10.45
C LYS A 189 13.21 -5.52 -11.98
N ALA A 190 13.95 -6.47 -12.55
CA ALA A 190 14.11 -6.65 -13.99
C ALA A 190 12.98 -7.47 -14.64
N ASN A 191 11.99 -7.95 -13.86
CA ASN A 191 10.93 -8.85 -14.32
C ASN A 191 11.49 -10.09 -15.06
N SER A 192 12.56 -10.67 -14.53
CA SER A 192 13.34 -11.75 -15.16
C SER A 192 13.56 -12.93 -14.22
N LEU A 193 12.59 -13.20 -13.34
CA LEU A 193 12.65 -14.27 -12.35
C LEU A 193 12.62 -15.64 -13.04
N THR A 194 13.50 -16.56 -12.62
CA THR A 194 13.38 -17.98 -12.96
C THR A 194 12.21 -18.64 -12.20
N ALA A 195 11.87 -19.88 -12.54
CA ALA A 195 10.81 -20.62 -11.84
C ALA A 195 11.13 -20.84 -10.34
N GLU A 196 12.40 -21.11 -10.05
CA GLU A 196 12.95 -21.29 -8.71
C GLU A 196 12.92 -19.96 -7.95
N GLN A 197 13.41 -18.89 -8.55
CA GLN A 197 13.35 -17.55 -7.96
C GLN A 197 11.91 -17.06 -7.72
N SER A 198 10.96 -17.42 -8.59
CA SER A 198 9.54 -17.12 -8.40
C SER A 198 8.98 -17.84 -7.16
N SER A 199 9.36 -19.11 -6.97
CA SER A 199 8.99 -19.90 -5.79
C SER A 199 9.61 -19.31 -4.51
N LEU A 200 10.89 -18.97 -4.54
CA LEU A 200 11.59 -18.32 -3.42
C LEU A 200 10.98 -16.95 -3.09
N LEU A 201 10.67 -16.12 -4.10
CA LEU A 201 10.04 -14.82 -3.91
C LEU A 201 8.69 -14.96 -3.22
N THR A 202 7.88 -15.94 -3.63
CA THR A 202 6.58 -16.21 -3.02
C THR A 202 6.73 -16.54 -1.53
N LYS A 203 7.68 -17.41 -1.17
CA LYS A 203 7.97 -17.73 0.25
C LYS A 203 8.46 -16.51 1.03
N CYS A 204 9.35 -15.69 0.45
CA CYS A 204 9.79 -14.45 1.07
C CYS A 204 8.65 -13.45 1.29
N ARG A 205 7.70 -13.36 0.35
CA ARG A 205 6.51 -12.50 0.45
C ARG A 205 5.58 -12.93 1.57
N HIS A 206 5.33 -14.23 1.76
CA HIS A 206 4.55 -14.74 2.90
C HIS A 206 5.13 -14.26 4.24
N VAL A 207 6.44 -14.43 4.42
CA VAL A 207 7.14 -13.98 5.63
C VAL A 207 7.07 -12.46 5.79
N ALA A 208 7.41 -11.72 4.73
CA ALA A 208 7.47 -10.27 4.77
C ALA A 208 6.10 -9.62 5.02
N ALA A 209 5.03 -10.16 4.42
CA ALA A 209 3.69 -9.63 4.60
C ALA A 209 3.20 -9.82 6.04
N ALA A 210 3.34 -11.01 6.60
CA ALA A 210 2.93 -11.30 7.97
C ALA A 210 3.69 -10.45 9.01
N TRP A 211 5.03 -10.37 8.88
CA TRP A 211 5.84 -9.49 9.74
C TRP A 211 5.48 -8.01 9.58
N ALA A 212 5.16 -7.56 8.36
CA ALA A 212 4.75 -6.18 8.14
C ALA A 212 3.45 -5.86 8.88
N ILE A 213 2.49 -6.78 8.92
CA ILE A 213 1.23 -6.57 9.66
C ILE A 213 1.48 -6.56 11.16
N TYR A 214 2.28 -7.50 11.66
CA TYR A 214 2.68 -7.54 13.06
C TYR A 214 3.29 -6.20 13.50
N GLU A 215 4.31 -5.72 12.78
CA GLU A 215 5.00 -4.45 13.08
C GLU A 215 4.06 -3.23 12.88
N ALA A 216 3.15 -3.28 11.90
CA ALA A 216 2.17 -2.23 11.69
C ALA A 216 1.21 -2.07 12.88
N THR A 217 0.78 -3.18 13.51
CA THR A 217 -0.09 -3.14 14.69
C THR A 217 0.55 -2.41 15.88
N GLN A 218 1.89 -2.36 15.94
CA GLN A 218 2.64 -1.70 17.01
C GLN A 218 3.00 -0.24 16.69
N LYS A 219 3.15 0.09 15.40
CA LYS A 219 3.67 1.39 14.95
C LYS A 219 2.61 2.33 14.39
N MET A 220 1.46 1.81 13.97
CA MET A 220 0.45 2.56 13.23
C MET A 220 -0.94 2.38 13.83
N VAL A 221 -1.79 3.39 13.64
CA VAL A 221 -3.19 3.31 14.01
C VAL A 221 -3.93 2.55 12.92
N ILE A 222 -4.21 1.28 13.19
CA ILE A 222 -4.98 0.40 12.32
C ILE A 222 -6.45 0.41 12.71
N LEU A 223 -7.33 0.40 11.71
CA LEU A 223 -8.77 0.17 11.89
C LEU A 223 -9.10 -1.20 11.31
N PRO A 224 -9.59 -2.15 12.13
CA PRO A 224 -10.24 -3.35 11.63
C PRO A 224 -11.50 -2.95 10.84
N ASP A 225 -11.67 -3.53 9.67
CA ASP A 225 -12.86 -3.38 8.82
C ASP A 225 -13.50 -4.76 8.57
N GLN A 226 -14.74 -4.81 8.07
CA GLN A 226 -15.42 -6.07 7.79
C GLN A 226 -14.65 -6.94 6.79
N ASP A 227 -13.97 -6.28 5.83
CA ASP A 227 -13.24 -6.92 4.75
C ASP A 227 -11.71 -6.81 4.90
N GLY A 228 -11.16 -6.62 6.10
CA GLY A 228 -9.71 -6.57 6.33
C GLY A 228 -9.29 -5.53 7.37
N PHE A 229 -8.20 -4.81 7.13
CA PHE A 229 -7.82 -3.65 7.93
C PHE A 229 -7.23 -2.54 7.05
N ARG A 230 -7.28 -1.31 7.57
CA ARG A 230 -6.69 -0.14 6.90
C ARG A 230 -6.03 0.80 7.90
N ILE A 231 -5.09 1.60 7.43
CA ILE A 231 -4.42 2.62 8.26
C ILE A 231 -5.27 3.89 8.29
N ILE A 232 -5.52 4.40 9.50
CA ILE A 232 -6.40 5.56 9.72
C ILE A 232 -5.72 6.85 9.26
N SER A 233 -6.48 7.67 8.53
CA SER A 233 -6.15 9.07 8.29
C SER A 233 -6.78 10.01 9.31
N ASN A 234 -6.25 11.24 9.40
CA ASN A 234 -6.90 12.29 10.19
C ASN A 234 -8.36 12.58 9.78
N ALA A 235 -8.79 12.22 8.56
CA ALA A 235 -10.18 12.33 8.14
C ALA A 235 -11.04 11.15 8.66
N ASP A 236 -10.46 9.95 8.76
CA ASP A 236 -11.14 8.75 9.29
C ASP A 236 -11.27 8.77 10.82
N ALA A 237 -10.41 9.54 11.51
CA ALA A 237 -10.51 9.80 12.95
C ALA A 237 -11.83 10.49 13.37
N ILE A 238 -12.62 10.97 12.40
CA ILE A 238 -13.88 11.68 12.64
C ILE A 238 -15.01 10.72 13.07
N ASP A 239 -14.90 9.41 12.81
CA ASP A 239 -15.94 8.40 13.10
C ASP A 239 -15.51 7.31 14.10
N GLN A 240 -14.65 7.64 15.07
CA GLN A 240 -14.18 6.70 16.09
C GLN A 240 -15.23 6.24 17.12
N ARG A 241 -16.54 6.45 16.90
CA ARG A 241 -17.60 6.14 17.89
C ARG A 241 -18.53 4.99 17.52
N ALA A 242 -18.31 4.30 16.40
CA ALA A 242 -19.15 3.16 16.04
C ALA A 242 -18.88 1.91 16.92
N TYR A 243 -17.66 1.75 17.44
CA TYR A 243 -17.27 0.59 18.24
C TYR A 243 -16.72 1.00 19.60
N ALA A 244 -17.03 0.20 20.61
CA ALA A 244 -16.47 0.36 21.94
C ALA A 244 -14.96 0.08 21.92
N ALA A 245 -14.19 0.82 22.73
CA ALA A 245 -12.73 0.80 22.69
C ALA A 245 -12.13 -0.59 23.00
N ASP A 246 -12.82 -1.37 23.83
CA ASP A 246 -12.52 -2.77 24.12
C ASP A 246 -12.63 -3.65 22.87
N VAL A 247 -13.69 -3.50 22.07
CA VAL A 247 -13.89 -4.26 20.83
C VAL A 247 -12.75 -3.99 19.83
N ILE A 248 -12.36 -2.72 19.67
CA ILE A 248 -11.26 -2.33 18.78
C ILE A 248 -9.95 -2.92 19.30
N THR A 249 -9.68 -2.79 20.60
CA THR A 249 -8.44 -3.30 21.22
C THR A 249 -8.33 -4.83 21.08
N SER A 250 -9.42 -5.57 21.35
CA SER A 250 -9.44 -7.02 21.17
C SER A 250 -9.30 -7.43 19.70
N ALA A 251 -9.82 -6.65 18.76
CA ALA A 251 -9.64 -6.92 17.33
C ALA A 251 -8.18 -6.71 16.89
N ILE A 252 -7.54 -5.62 17.32
CA ILE A 252 -6.12 -5.37 17.06
C ILE A 252 -5.26 -6.49 17.65
N GLU A 253 -5.53 -6.94 18.88
CA GLU A 253 -4.75 -8.01 19.52
C GLU A 253 -4.90 -9.35 18.79
N ARG A 254 -6.09 -9.66 18.25
CA ARG A 254 -6.29 -10.84 17.39
C ARG A 254 -5.48 -10.73 16.09
N ILE A 255 -5.51 -9.58 15.43
CA ILE A 255 -4.72 -9.34 14.21
C ILE A 255 -3.24 -9.51 14.50
N ARG A 256 -2.75 -8.91 15.59
CA ARG A 256 -1.36 -8.99 16.00
C ARG A 256 -0.93 -10.43 16.30
N SER A 257 -1.69 -11.14 17.12
CA SER A 257 -1.38 -12.53 17.50
C SER A 257 -1.42 -13.48 16.29
N GLY A 258 -2.39 -13.29 15.39
CA GLY A 258 -2.48 -14.05 14.13
C GLY A 258 -1.28 -13.77 13.22
N ALA A 259 -0.98 -12.49 12.97
CA ALA A 259 0.15 -12.10 12.14
C ALA A 259 1.50 -12.58 12.70
N GLU A 260 1.69 -12.56 14.02
CA GLU A 260 2.90 -13.11 14.65
C GLU A 260 3.04 -14.61 14.40
N LYS A 261 1.94 -15.36 14.59
CA LYS A 261 1.91 -16.80 14.35
C LYS A 261 2.24 -17.12 12.89
N ASP A 262 1.54 -16.49 11.96
CA ASP A 262 1.74 -16.71 10.52
C ASP A 262 3.18 -16.33 10.12
N ALA A 263 3.72 -15.24 10.67
CA ALA A 263 5.08 -14.80 10.34
C ALA A 263 6.15 -15.80 10.79
N ARG A 264 5.95 -16.42 11.96
CA ARG A 264 6.81 -17.47 12.51
C ARG A 264 6.73 -18.75 11.69
N GLU A 265 5.52 -19.22 11.40
CA GLU A 265 5.29 -20.43 10.60
C GLU A 265 5.87 -20.28 9.18
N ASN A 266 5.58 -19.15 8.51
CA ASN A 266 6.12 -18.88 7.18
C ASN A 266 7.65 -18.78 7.17
N ALA A 267 8.27 -18.25 8.24
CA ALA A 267 9.72 -18.15 8.33
C ALA A 267 10.36 -19.54 8.47
N ALA A 268 9.76 -20.42 9.29
CA ALA A 268 10.20 -21.81 9.39
C ALA A 268 10.04 -22.55 8.06
N GLU A 269 8.92 -22.35 7.35
CA GLU A 269 8.71 -22.92 6.01
C GLU A 269 9.72 -22.41 4.98
N LEU A 270 10.11 -21.14 5.04
CA LEU A 270 11.12 -20.57 4.15
C LEU A 270 12.49 -21.23 4.38
N VAL A 271 12.87 -21.46 5.63
CA VAL A 271 14.12 -22.15 5.97
C VAL A 271 14.08 -23.60 5.48
N ALA A 272 12.98 -24.32 5.72
CA ALA A 272 12.80 -25.69 5.24
C ALA A 272 12.86 -25.76 3.70
N PHE A 273 12.19 -24.83 3.01
CA PHE A 273 12.21 -24.73 1.56
C PHE A 273 13.62 -24.53 1.00
N LEU A 274 14.44 -23.67 1.62
CA LEU A 274 15.82 -23.46 1.20
C LEU A 274 16.68 -24.72 1.41
N ALA A 275 16.49 -25.43 2.52
CA ALA A 275 17.20 -26.68 2.80
C ALA A 275 16.83 -27.79 1.79
N ASP A 276 15.54 -27.96 1.50
CA ASP A 276 15.05 -29.00 0.57
C ASP A 276 15.48 -28.74 -0.89
N ASN A 277 15.76 -27.49 -1.24
CA ASN A 277 16.12 -27.05 -2.59
C ASN A 277 17.52 -26.42 -2.64
N LYS A 278 18.43 -26.88 -1.76
CA LYS A 278 19.77 -26.29 -1.59
C LYS A 278 20.55 -26.18 -2.90
N ASP A 279 20.45 -27.18 -3.77
CA ASP A 279 21.18 -27.25 -5.04
C ASP A 279 20.75 -26.13 -6.03
N ASP A 280 19.53 -25.60 -5.88
CA ASP A 280 19.00 -24.51 -6.73
C ASP A 280 19.44 -23.12 -6.24
N TYR A 281 19.95 -23.01 -5.01
CA TYR A 281 20.33 -21.74 -4.37
C TYR A 281 21.80 -21.73 -3.91
N PRO A 282 22.78 -21.81 -4.83
CA PRO A 282 24.19 -21.90 -4.47
C PRO A 282 24.69 -20.70 -3.64
N LEU A 283 24.21 -19.48 -3.94
CA LEU A 283 24.57 -18.28 -3.16
C LEU A 283 24.16 -18.40 -1.69
N TRP A 284 22.98 -18.99 -1.41
CA TRP A 284 22.57 -19.28 -0.05
C TRP A 284 23.35 -20.46 0.52
N ALA A 285 23.48 -21.54 -0.25
CA ALA A 285 24.11 -22.79 0.15
C ALA A 285 25.56 -22.61 0.60
N ASP A 286 26.28 -21.64 0.04
CA ASP A 286 27.67 -21.27 0.37
C ASP A 286 27.78 -20.17 1.44
N SER A 287 26.66 -19.53 1.80
CA SER A 287 26.64 -18.41 2.76
C SER A 287 26.64 -18.90 4.22
N THR A 288 26.96 -17.99 5.14
CA THR A 288 26.80 -18.22 6.60
C THR A 288 25.35 -18.20 7.07
N ALA A 289 24.41 -17.81 6.19
CA ALA A 289 22.97 -17.88 6.47
C ALA A 289 22.44 -19.32 6.37
N ASN A 290 23.13 -20.19 5.63
CA ASN A 290 22.90 -21.63 5.70
C ASN A 290 23.41 -22.16 7.06
N PRO A 291 22.55 -22.75 7.92
CA PRO A 291 22.95 -23.27 9.22
C PRO A 291 24.08 -24.29 9.17
N GLU A 292 24.21 -25.06 8.08
CA GLU A 292 25.28 -26.04 7.92
C GLU A 292 26.68 -25.42 7.81
N ASN A 293 26.76 -24.16 7.37
CA ASN A 293 28.02 -23.43 7.22
C ASN A 293 28.35 -22.57 8.43
N ASN A 294 27.41 -22.40 9.36
CA ASN A 294 27.60 -21.56 10.53
C ASN A 294 28.43 -22.32 11.57
N THR A 295 29.72 -21.97 11.65
CA THR A 295 30.68 -22.58 12.58
C THR A 295 30.79 -21.85 13.92
N ASP A 296 30.01 -20.79 14.14
CA ASP A 296 30.01 -20.04 15.39
C ASP A 296 29.27 -20.85 16.48
N TYR A 297 30.01 -21.32 17.49
CA TYR A 297 29.51 -22.21 18.56
C TYR A 297 28.40 -21.61 19.44
N TRP A 298 28.08 -20.33 19.25
CA TRP A 298 26.88 -19.71 19.79
C TRP A 298 26.00 -19.29 18.61
N VAL A 299 25.18 -20.21 18.15
CA VAL A 299 24.00 -19.88 17.36
C VAL A 299 22.89 -19.71 18.39
N ARG A 300 22.34 -18.50 18.55
CA ARG A 300 20.99 -18.37 19.11
C ARG A 300 20.15 -19.25 18.18
N PRO A 301 19.58 -20.38 18.64
CA PRO A 301 18.97 -21.34 17.73
C PRO A 301 18.02 -20.61 16.80
N PHE A 302 18.29 -20.74 15.50
CA PHE A 302 17.50 -20.09 14.47
C PHE A 302 16.05 -20.48 14.69
N GLY A 303 15.23 -19.51 15.07
CA GLY A 303 13.83 -19.74 15.36
C GLY A 303 13.45 -20.14 16.78
N GLU A 304 14.29 -20.11 17.82
CA GLU A 304 13.73 -20.12 19.19
C GLU A 304 12.96 -18.82 19.49
N ASP A 305 13.42 -17.70 18.93
CA ASP A 305 12.66 -16.45 18.94
C ASP A 305 11.53 -16.45 17.89
N TYR A 306 11.43 -17.48 17.00
CA TYR A 306 10.46 -17.56 15.88
C TYR A 306 9.79 -18.93 15.63
N GLY A 307 9.74 -19.85 16.61
CA GLY A 307 9.03 -21.12 16.51
C GLY A 307 9.63 -22.23 15.60
N ALA A 308 10.93 -22.26 15.32
CA ALA A 308 11.52 -23.41 14.62
C ALA A 308 11.60 -24.62 15.57
N VAL A 309 10.90 -25.69 15.22
CA VAL A 309 11.09 -27.02 15.81
C VAL A 309 12.41 -27.56 15.28
N MET A 310 13.36 -27.78 16.18
CA MET A 310 14.58 -28.54 15.90
C MET A 310 14.18 -29.96 15.47
N LEU A 311 14.57 -30.36 14.26
CA LEU A 311 14.60 -31.78 13.87
C LEU A 311 15.84 -32.46 14.46
#